data_AF-A0A7S0RLI1-F1
#
_entry.id   AF-A0A7S0RLI1-F1
#
_cell.length_a   1.000
_cell.length_b   1.000
_cell.length_c   1.000
_cell.angle_alpha   90.00
_cell.angle_beta   90.00
_cell.angle_gamma   90.00
#
_symmetry.space_group_name_H-M   'P 1'
#
loop_
_entity.id
_entity.type
_entity.pdbx_description
1 polymer ?
#
loop_
_entity_poly.entity_id
_entity_poly.type
_entity_poly.pdbx_seq_one_letter_code
_entity_poly.pdbx_strand_id
1 'polypeptide(L)'
;GSRNNSALMLGPRGSGKSLVLERALKDVHEKHPDKLLVVRLSGIVHTDDLQALRYSAKQLCQSRKMAFSRTASYEENMGFLHDFLKECAMSARSVVFVLDEFDLFATRSKQAFLYTILNA
;
A
#
# COMPACT_ATOMS: atom_id res chain seq x y z
N GLY A 1 5.85 3.29 20.23
CA GLY A 1 5.20 4.25 19.32
C GLY A 1 5.60 3.92 17.91
N SER A 2 4.68 3.37 17.11
CA SER A 2 4.92 3.19 15.68
C SER A 2 4.92 4.57 15.02
N ARG A 3 5.98 4.87 14.26
CA ARG A 3 6.02 6.06 13.40
C ARG A 3 5.67 5.64 11.99
N ASN A 4 4.74 6.35 11.37
CA ASN A 4 4.43 6.20 9.95
C ASN A 4 5.43 7.06 9.18
N ASN A 5 6.13 6.44 8.24
CA ASN A 5 7.19 7.08 7.47
C ASN A 5 6.85 6.99 5.98
N SER A 6 7.22 8.04 5.25
CA SER A 6 7.10 8.08 3.79
C SER A 6 8.46 8.37 3.19
N ALA A 7 8.77 7.73 2.06
CA ALA A 7 10.00 7.95 1.32
C ALA A 7 9.70 7.93 -0.18
N LEU A 8 10.40 8.79 -0.93
CA LEU A 8 10.29 8.88 -2.38
C LEU A 8 11.65 8.54 -3.00
N MET A 9 11.70 7.49 -3.82
CA MET A 9 12.91 7.08 -4.54
C MET A 9 12.92 7.69 -5.95
N LEU A 10 13.87 8.58 -6.21
CA LEU A 10 14.03 9.26 -7.49
C LEU A 10 15.27 8.77 -8.23
N GLY A 11 15.20 8.72 -9.55
CA GLY A 11 16.32 8.36 -10.42
C GLY A 11 15.87 7.91 -11.81
N PRO A 12 16.78 7.87 -12.80
CA PRO A 12 16.45 7.47 -14.17
C PRO A 12 15.78 6.09 -14.26
N ARG A 13 15.00 5.85 -15.33
CA ARG A 13 14.49 4.50 -15.62
C ARG A 13 15.67 3.53 -15.80
N GLY A 14 15.54 2.32 -15.27
CA GLY A 14 16.62 1.33 -15.30
C GLY A 14 17.71 1.48 -14.22
N SER A 15 17.67 2.50 -13.35
CA SER A 15 18.69 2.72 -12.31
C SER A 15 18.63 1.73 -11.12
N GLY A 16 17.80 0.67 -11.19
CA GLY A 16 17.72 -0.34 -10.14
C GLY A 16 16.91 0.04 -8.88
N LYS A 17 16.08 1.10 -8.92
CA LYS A 17 15.26 1.52 -7.76
C LYS A 17 14.43 0.38 -7.16
N SER A 18 13.64 -0.30 -8.01
CA SER A 18 12.81 -1.42 -7.58
C SER A 18 13.66 -2.57 -7.05
N LEU A 19 14.82 -2.86 -7.65
CA LEU A 19 15.74 -3.90 -7.18
C LEU A 19 16.25 -3.62 -5.75
N VAL A 20 16.61 -2.37 -5.46
CA VAL A 20 17.04 -1.98 -4.11
C VAL A 20 15.90 -2.14 -3.11
N LEU A 21 14.69 -1.71 -3.47
CA LEU A 21 13.50 -1.88 -2.64
C LEU A 21 13.20 -3.36 -2.38
N GLU A 22 13.22 -4.21 -3.41
CA GLU A 22 12.98 -5.65 -3.27
C GLU A 22 13.98 -6.32 -2.32
N ARG A 23 15.26 -5.96 -2.42
CA ARG A 23 16.29 -6.48 -1.51
C ARG A 23 16.01 -6.08 -0.07
N ALA A 24 15.72 -4.80 0.17
CA ALA A 24 15.41 -4.32 1.51
C ALA A 24 14.14 -5.00 2.09
N LEU A 25 13.08 -5.14 1.31
CA LEU A 25 11.86 -5.83 1.74
C LEU A 25 12.11 -7.30 2.04
N LYS A 26 12.91 -7.98 1.21
CA LYS A 26 13.32 -9.37 1.42
C LYS A 26 14.10 -9.53 2.72
N ASP A 27 15.12 -8.70 2.95
CA ASP A 27 15.94 -8.74 4.16
C ASP A 27 15.10 -8.54 5.44
N VAL A 28 14.10 -7.65 5.40
CA VAL A 28 13.18 -7.41 6.51
C VAL A 28 12.26 -8.61 6.73
N HIS A 29 11.71 -9.18 5.64
CA HIS A 29 10.83 -10.34 5.72
C HIS A 29 11.54 -11.57 6.30
N GLU A 30 12.80 -11.82 5.93
CA GLU A 30 13.61 -12.92 6.46
C GLU A 30 13.88 -12.77 7.96
N LYS A 31 14.10 -11.55 8.45
CA LYS A 31 14.31 -11.27 9.88
C LYS A 31 13.02 -11.27 10.70
N HIS A 32 11.91 -10.89 10.08
CA HIS A 32 10.61 -10.74 10.73
C HIS A 32 9.49 -11.36 9.89
N PRO A 33 9.42 -12.70 9.84
CA PRO A 33 8.36 -13.39 9.12
C PRO A 33 6.98 -12.96 9.62
N ASP A 34 6.02 -12.83 8.70
CA ASP A 34 4.61 -12.50 8.97
C ASP A 34 4.32 -11.16 9.68
N LYS A 35 5.35 -10.31 9.88
CA LYS A 35 5.19 -8.97 10.46
C LYS A 35 5.02 -7.87 9.42
N LEU A 36 5.36 -8.14 8.16
CA LEU A 36 5.32 -7.17 7.08
C LEU A 36 4.28 -7.57 6.02
N LEU A 37 3.34 -6.69 5.76
CA LEU A 37 2.39 -6.80 4.66
C LEU A 37 2.76 -5.77 3.59
N VAL A 38 2.94 -6.19 2.35
CA VAL A 38 3.31 -5.30 1.25
C VAL A 38 2.11 -5.13 0.32
N VAL A 39 1.71 -3.88 0.10
CA VAL A 39 0.67 -3.51 -0.87
C VAL A 39 1.35 -2.80 -2.03
N ARG A 40 1.23 -3.34 -3.24
CA ARG A 40 1.84 -2.77 -4.45
C ARG A 40 0.79 -2.18 -5.37
N LEU A 41 1.05 -0.96 -5.83
CA LEU A 41 0.20 -0.26 -6.78
C LEU A 41 1.08 0.40 -7.85
N SER A 42 0.66 0.30 -9.11
CA SER A 42 1.23 1.10 -10.20
C SER A 42 0.24 2.19 -10.60
N GLY A 43 0.74 3.40 -10.83
CA GLY A 43 -0.04 4.55 -11.29
C GLY A 43 -0.57 4.38 -12.71
N ILE A 44 0.05 3.51 -13.50
CA ILE A 44 -0.39 3.13 -14.86
C ILE A 44 -1.63 2.23 -14.79
N VAL A 45 -1.63 1.26 -13.88
CA VAL A 45 -2.71 0.25 -13.77
C VAL A 45 -3.90 0.81 -13.01
N HIS A 46 -3.66 1.45 -11.87
CA HIS A 46 -4.72 1.84 -10.94
C HIS A 46 -5.10 3.29 -11.17
N THR A 47 -5.67 3.65 -12.32
CA THR A 47 -5.77 5.05 -12.80
C THR A 47 -6.66 5.98 -11.96
N ASP A 48 -7.46 5.44 -11.05
CA ASP A 48 -8.29 6.21 -10.11
C ASP A 48 -8.20 5.66 -8.68
N ASP A 49 -8.72 6.42 -7.72
CA ASP A 49 -8.63 6.11 -6.29
C ASP A 49 -9.46 4.86 -5.92
N LEU A 50 -10.59 4.62 -6.59
CA LEU A 50 -11.41 3.43 -6.32
C LEU A 50 -10.69 2.15 -6.74
N GLN A 51 -10.01 2.16 -7.88
CA GLN A 51 -9.17 1.05 -8.33
C GLN A 51 -8.00 0.81 -7.36
N ALA A 52 -7.33 1.87 -6.90
CA ALA A 52 -6.24 1.77 -5.93
C ALA A 52 -6.72 1.19 -4.58
N LEU A 53 -7.87 1.66 -4.07
CA LEU A 53 -8.48 1.16 -2.84
C LEU A 53 -8.89 -0.31 -2.96
N ARG A 54 -9.63 -0.67 -4.02
CA ARG A 54 -10.07 -2.06 -4.25
C ARG A 54 -8.88 -3.01 -4.37
N TYR A 55 -7.82 -2.60 -5.05
CA TYR A 55 -6.64 -3.43 -5.22
C TYR A 55 -5.81 -3.53 -3.93
N SER A 56 -5.76 -2.47 -3.13
CA SER A 56 -5.20 -2.51 -1.78
C SER A 56 -5.96 -3.49 -0.89
N ALA A 57 -7.29 -3.37 -0.85
CA ALA A 57 -8.15 -4.27 -0.08
C ALA A 57 -7.99 -5.73 -0.51
N LYS A 58 -7.96 -5.99 -1.82
CA LYS A 58 -7.71 -7.33 -2.36
C LYS A 58 -6.39 -7.94 -1.86
N GLN A 59 -5.28 -7.19 -1.93
CA GLN A 59 -3.96 -7.67 -1.48
C GLN A 59 -3.93 -7.95 0.02
N LEU A 60 -4.56 -7.08 0.82
CA LEU A 60 -4.63 -7.23 2.27
C LEU A 60 -5.50 -8.42 2.68
N CYS A 61 -6.68 -8.58 2.07
CA CYS A 61 -7.54 -9.76 2.27
C CYS A 61 -6.81 -11.04 1.90
N GLN A 62 -6.12 -11.08 0.76
CA GLN A 62 -5.35 -12.25 0.33
C GLN A 62 -4.25 -12.60 1.34
N SER A 63 -3.53 -11.59 1.83
CA SER A 63 -2.45 -11.77 2.82
C SER A 63 -2.96 -12.31 4.16
N ARG A 64 -4.21 -11.98 4.55
CA ARG A 64 -4.85 -12.45 5.78
C ARG A 64 -5.81 -13.63 5.59
N LYS A 65 -5.94 -14.16 4.37
CA LYS A 65 -6.92 -15.20 4.01
C LYS A 65 -8.37 -14.81 4.33
N MET A 66 -8.70 -13.53 4.18
CA MET A 66 -10.05 -12.98 4.36
C MET A 66 -10.82 -12.96 3.03
N ALA A 67 -12.15 -12.93 3.10
CA ALA A 67 -12.99 -12.72 1.93
C ALA A 67 -12.82 -11.29 1.38
N PHE A 68 -12.75 -11.15 0.05
CA PHE A 68 -12.70 -9.87 -0.63
C PHE A 68 -13.98 -9.63 -1.43
N SER A 69 -14.62 -8.47 -1.22
CA SER A 69 -15.79 -8.05 -1.99
C SER A 69 -15.39 -7.23 -3.20
N ARG A 70 -15.61 -7.78 -4.41
CA ARG A 70 -15.37 -7.08 -5.68
C ARG A 70 -16.38 -5.95 -5.93
N THR A 71 -17.55 -6.03 -5.31
CA THR A 71 -18.66 -5.10 -5.51
C THR A 71 -18.66 -3.97 -4.47
N ALA A 72 -17.69 -3.95 -3.55
CA ALA A 72 -17.63 -2.94 -2.51
C ALA A 72 -17.55 -1.51 -3.08
N SER A 73 -18.27 -0.59 -2.46
CA SER A 73 -18.28 0.84 -2.77
C SER A 73 -16.95 1.50 -2.39
N TYR A 74 -16.79 2.77 -2.74
CA TYR A 74 -15.63 3.55 -2.32
C TYR A 74 -15.55 3.63 -0.79
N GLU A 75 -16.66 3.98 -0.14
CA GLU A 75 -16.77 4.12 1.31
C GLU A 75 -16.49 2.81 2.05
N GLU A 76 -17.00 1.69 1.53
CA GLU A 76 -16.76 0.36 2.10
C GLU A 76 -15.28 -0.04 2.03
N ASN A 77 -14.62 0.18 0.88
CA ASN A 77 -13.19 -0.11 0.74
C ASN A 77 -12.34 0.80 1.64
N MET A 78 -12.73 2.06 1.77
CA MET A 78 -12.04 3.04 2.60
C MET A 78 -12.15 2.71 4.09
N GLY A 79 -13.36 2.39 4.56
CA GLY A 79 -13.60 1.95 5.93
C GLY A 79 -12.83 0.67 6.26
N PHE A 80 -12.90 -0.32 5.36
CA PHE A 80 -12.11 -1.55 5.47
C PHE A 80 -10.61 -1.26 5.62
N LEU A 81 -10.04 -0.41 4.76
CA LEU A 81 -8.61 -0.13 4.77
C LEU A 81 -8.18 0.49 6.10
N HIS A 82 -8.93 1.47 6.59
CA HIS A 82 -8.65 2.14 7.86
C HIS A 82 -8.73 1.18 9.05
N ASP A 83 -9.77 0.34 9.12
CA ASP A 83 -9.93 -0.62 10.22
C ASP A 83 -8.83 -1.70 10.19
N PHE A 84 -8.46 -2.15 8.98
CA PHE A 84 -7.37 -3.10 8.79
C PHE A 84 -6.01 -2.53 9.24
N LEU A 85 -5.72 -1.27 8.90
CA LEU A 85 -4.47 -0.60 9.32
C LEU A 85 -4.41 -0.45 10.85
N LYS A 86 -5.53 -0.11 11.49
CA LYS A 86 -5.64 -0.08 12.96
C LYS A 86 -5.38 -1.44 13.60
N GLU A 87 -5.97 -2.51 13.06
CA GLU A 87 -5.73 -3.87 13.54
C GLU A 87 -4.25 -4.27 13.40
N CYS A 88 -3.59 -3.88 12.30
CA CYS A 88 -2.16 -4.12 12.11
C CYS A 88 -1.32 -3.41 13.17
N ALA A 89 -1.62 -2.14 13.46
CA ALA A 89 -0.94 -1.39 14.51
C ALA A 89 -1.07 -2.06 15.88
N MET A 90 -2.25 -2.59 16.22
CA MET A 90 -2.49 -3.31 17.48
C MET A 90 -1.80 -4.68 17.53
N SER A 91 -1.64 -5.34 16.39
CA SER A 91 -1.01 -6.66 16.30
C SER A 91 0.50 -6.63 16.04
N ALA A 92 1.14 -5.46 16.19
CA ALA A 92 2.57 -5.25 15.94
C ALA A 92 3.02 -5.68 14.53
N ARG A 93 2.15 -5.48 13.54
CA ARG A 93 2.43 -5.71 12.11
C ARG A 93 2.47 -4.38 11.37
N SER A 94 3.30 -4.32 10.35
CA SER A 94 3.48 -3.13 9.52
C SER A 94 2.95 -3.39 8.12
N VAL A 95 2.26 -2.40 7.56
CA VAL A 95 1.86 -2.38 6.15
C VAL A 95 2.77 -1.41 5.41
N VAL A 96 3.35 -1.85 4.29
CA VAL A 96 4.17 -1.03 3.41
C VAL A 96 3.46 -0.88 2.08
N PHE A 97 3.08 0.35 1.75
CA PHE A 97 2.57 0.72 0.44
C PHE A 97 3.74 1.05 -0.49
N VAL A 98 3.79 0.36 -1.63
CA VAL A 98 4.75 0.62 -2.70
C VAL A 98 3.97 1.17 -3.89
N LEU A 99 4.30 2.40 -4.28
CA LEU A 99 3.66 3.11 -5.39
C LEU A 99 4.66 3.29 -6.53
N ASP A 100 4.49 2.52 -7.59
CA ASP A 100 5.22 2.70 -8.85
C ASP A 100 4.53 3.77 -9.70
N GLU A 101 5.33 4.53 -10.48
CA GLU A 101 4.84 5.69 -11.24
C GLU A 101 4.06 6.69 -10.36
N PHE A 102 4.68 7.07 -9.24
CA PHE A 102 4.09 7.93 -8.20
C PHE A 102 3.50 9.23 -8.75
N ASP A 103 4.14 9.81 -9.77
CA ASP A 103 3.69 11.03 -10.44
C ASP A 103 2.23 10.92 -10.93
N LEU A 104 1.82 9.75 -11.44
CA LEU A 104 0.44 9.50 -11.90
C LEU A 104 -0.59 9.42 -10.77
N PHE A 105 -0.16 9.15 -9.53
CA PHE A 105 -1.04 9.29 -8.36
C PHE A 105 -1.18 10.75 -7.96
N ALA A 106 -0.09 11.52 -8.04
CA ALA A 106 -0.07 12.94 -7.69
C ALA A 106 -0.85 13.82 -8.68
N THR A 107 -1.04 13.41 -9.94
CA THR A 107 -1.83 14.18 -10.92
C THR A 107 -3.35 14.03 -10.77
N ARG A 108 -3.85 13.20 -9.86
CA ARG A 108 -5.29 12.92 -9.71
C ARG A 108 -6.02 14.03 -8.99
N SER A 109 -7.31 14.20 -9.32
CA SER A 109 -8.16 15.14 -8.60
C SER A 109 -8.33 14.69 -7.13
N LYS A 110 -8.24 15.64 -6.19
CA LYS A 110 -8.39 15.46 -4.73
C LYS A 110 -7.36 14.57 -4.02
N GLN A 111 -6.60 13.72 -4.73
CA GLN A 111 -5.55 12.86 -4.18
C GLN A 111 -6.00 12.09 -2.92
N ALA A 112 -7.27 11.66 -2.86
CA ALA A 112 -7.87 11.16 -1.62
C ALA A 112 -7.19 9.87 -1.15
N PHE A 113 -6.82 8.99 -2.08
CA PHE A 113 -6.03 7.80 -1.79
C PHE A 113 -4.66 8.14 -1.15
N LEU A 114 -3.89 9.07 -1.74
CA LEU A 114 -2.60 9.48 -1.19
C LEU A 114 -2.76 10.12 0.19
N TYR A 115 -3.74 10.99 0.37
CA TYR A 115 -4.03 11.61 1.66
C TYR A 115 -4.34 10.55 2.73
N THR A 116 -5.07 9.50 2.35
CA THR A 116 -5.42 8.40 3.26
C THR A 116 -4.19 7.68 3.77
N ILE A 117 -3.34 7.20 2.87
CA ILE A 117 -2.18 6.37 3.26
C ILE A 117 -1.09 7.19 3.96
N LEU A 118 -1.03 8.51 3.73
CA LEU A 118 -0.06 9.41 4.37
C LEU A 118 -0.51 9.89 5.76
N ASN A 119 -1.82 9.94 6.01
CA ASN A 119 -2.40 10.35 7.31
C ASN A 119 -2.92 9.19 8.17
N ALA A 120 -2.79 7.94 7.70
CA ALA A 120 -3.13 6.75 8.46
C ALA A 120 -2.23 6.55 9.68
#